data_AF-A0A4Q8QWV1-F1
#
_entry.id   AF-A0A4Q8QWV1-F1
#
_cell.length_a   1.000
_cell.length_b   1.000
_cell.length_c   1.000
_cell.angle_alpha   90.00
_cell.angle_beta   90.00
_cell.angle_gamma   90.00
#
_symmetry.space_group_name_H-M   'P 1'
#
loop_
_entity.id
_entity.type
_entity.pdbx_description
1 polymer ?
#
loop_
_entity_poly.entity_id
_entity_poly.type
_entity_poly.pdbx_seq_one_letter_code
_entity_poly.pdbx_strand_id
1 'polypeptide(L)'
;MRHAFSIALLLASLAGVGLASAQGRKMTELLAPRDPGPNEAVRVKVVTGPLPFGARLVVKTEQGDVIGSIMTYGVPGPNDTRSETFPVQSRNVVNKRLRLQVLVEAPGAMTRSATPDEIRGLDVMIVPRTP
;
A
#
# COMPACT_ATOMS: atom_id res chain seq x y z
N MET A 1 -47.52 -53.40 -3.45
CA MET A 1 -46.49 -53.96 -4.36
C MET A 1 -46.16 -52.86 -5.35
N ARG A 2 -45.01 -52.18 -5.21
CA ARG A 2 -43.75 -52.44 -5.97
C ARG A 2 -43.98 -52.22 -7.48
N HIS A 3 -43.30 -51.38 -8.26
CA HIS A 3 -42.06 -50.59 -8.15
C HIS A 3 -42.03 -49.64 -9.37
N ALA A 4 -41.63 -48.38 -9.17
CA ALA A 4 -40.48 -47.71 -9.80
C ALA A 4 -40.62 -47.26 -11.27
N PHE A 5 -40.36 -45.97 -11.54
CA PHE A 5 -39.31 -45.54 -12.45
C PHE A 5 -38.99 -44.04 -12.27
N SER A 6 -37.70 -43.76 -12.20
CA SER A 6 -37.01 -42.49 -11.94
C SER A 6 -37.28 -41.40 -12.98
N ILE A 7 -37.01 -40.13 -12.62
CA ILE A 7 -35.96 -39.28 -13.22
C ILE A 7 -35.88 -37.97 -12.40
N ALA A 8 -34.73 -37.78 -11.76
CA ALA A 8 -34.30 -36.52 -11.17
C ALA A 8 -33.44 -35.76 -12.20
N LEU A 9 -33.69 -34.46 -12.38
CA LEU A 9 -32.85 -33.54 -13.14
C LEU A 9 -32.94 -32.17 -12.43
N LEU A 10 -31.90 -31.71 -11.69
CA LEU A 10 -30.79 -30.81 -12.15
C LEU A 10 -31.34 -29.49 -12.74
N LEU A 11 -30.99 -28.25 -12.38
CA LEU A 11 -29.86 -27.55 -11.70
C LEU A 11 -30.43 -26.18 -11.25
N ALA A 12 -30.27 -25.74 -10.01
CA ALA A 12 -29.17 -24.86 -9.55
C ALA A 12 -28.83 -23.70 -10.50
N SER A 13 -29.63 -22.64 -10.53
CA SER A 13 -29.21 -21.33 -11.04
C SER A 13 -28.47 -20.55 -9.94
N LEU A 14 -27.16 -20.58 -10.10
CA LEU A 14 -26.12 -20.02 -9.26
C LEU A 14 -26.27 -18.50 -9.10
N ALA A 15 -26.27 -18.04 -7.86
CA ALA A 15 -26.11 -16.65 -7.48
C ALA A 15 -24.73 -16.14 -7.95
N GLY A 16 -24.70 -15.40 -9.05
CA GLY A 16 -23.54 -14.63 -9.48
C GLY A 16 -23.43 -13.33 -8.69
N VAL A 17 -23.16 -13.42 -7.38
CA VAL A 17 -22.68 -12.27 -6.61
C VAL A 17 -21.26 -12.02 -7.10
N GLY A 18 -21.08 -10.98 -7.90
CA GLY A 18 -19.76 -10.48 -8.27
C GLY A 18 -19.03 -10.06 -7.00
N LEU A 19 -18.17 -10.94 -6.49
CA LEU A 19 -17.14 -10.58 -5.55
C LEU A 19 -16.18 -9.65 -6.29
N ALA A 20 -16.46 -8.35 -6.21
CA ALA A 20 -15.43 -7.35 -6.38
C ALA A 20 -14.31 -7.73 -5.41
N SER A 21 -13.22 -8.30 -5.93
CA SER A 21 -12.02 -8.56 -5.15
C SER A 21 -11.44 -7.20 -4.77
N ALA A 22 -11.89 -6.65 -3.64
CA ALA A 22 -11.13 -5.66 -2.91
C ALA A 22 -9.84 -6.36 -2.47
N GLN A 23 -8.85 -6.43 -3.35
CA GLN A 23 -7.48 -6.78 -3.00
C GLN A 23 -7.07 -5.76 -1.94
N GLY A 24 -7.14 -6.21 -0.69
CA GLY A 24 -7.16 -5.34 0.48
C GLY A 24 -5.96 -4.42 0.47
N ARG A 25 -6.22 -3.10 0.54
CA ARG A 25 -5.18 -2.11 0.74
C ARG A 25 -4.49 -2.42 2.07
N LYS A 26 -3.30 -3.04 2.02
CA LYS A 26 -2.53 -3.39 3.20
C LYS A 26 -2.07 -2.10 3.88
N MET A 27 -2.42 -1.97 5.16
CA MET A 27 -1.88 -0.91 6.01
C MET A 27 -0.52 -1.32 6.55
N THR A 28 0.44 -0.39 6.50
CA THR A 28 1.75 -0.51 7.12
C THR A 28 1.80 0.46 8.28
N GLU A 29 2.13 -0.03 9.47
CA GLU A 29 2.23 0.79 10.67
C GLU A 29 3.70 1.06 11.00
N LEU A 30 4.05 2.33 11.17
CA LEU A 30 5.36 2.80 11.59
C LEU A 30 5.26 3.41 12.99
N LEU A 31 6.25 3.12 13.82
CA LEU A 31 6.36 3.68 15.17
C LEU A 31 7.31 4.87 15.15
N ALA A 32 6.77 6.04 15.44
CA ALA A 32 7.56 7.23 15.70
C ALA A 32 8.27 7.12 17.06
N PRO A 33 9.47 7.72 17.21
CA PRO A 33 10.21 7.68 18.48
C PRO A 33 9.44 8.36 19.63
N ARG A 34 8.59 9.33 19.32
CA ARG A 34 7.69 10.05 20.22
C ARG A 34 6.55 10.69 19.43
N ASP A 35 5.62 11.35 20.11
CA ASP A 35 4.63 12.20 19.43
C ASP A 35 5.28 13.53 18.98
N PRO A 36 4.96 14.04 17.79
CA PRO A 36 5.54 15.27 17.26
C PRO A 36 5.04 16.50 18.03
N GLY A 37 5.97 17.36 18.43
CA GLY A 37 5.69 18.66 19.06
C GLY A 37 5.27 19.75 18.06
N PRO A 38 4.85 20.93 18.57
CA PRO A 38 4.31 22.02 17.75
C PRO A 38 5.30 22.61 16.73
N ASN A 39 6.60 22.56 17.02
CA ASN A 39 7.65 23.09 16.14
C ASN A 39 8.46 22.00 15.42
N GLU A 40 7.86 20.81 15.28
CA GLU A 40 8.49 19.65 14.67
C GLU A 40 7.74 19.24 13.41
N ALA A 41 8.48 18.62 12.49
CA ALA A 41 7.98 18.02 11.27
C ALA A 41 8.17 16.52 11.33
N VAL A 42 7.19 15.79 10.81
CA VAL A 42 7.27 14.35 10.60
C VAL A 42 7.73 14.12 9.17
N ARG A 43 8.72 13.25 8.99
CA ARG A 43 9.16 12.79 7.68
C ARG A 43 9.16 11.27 7.63
N VAL A 44 8.88 10.73 6.46
CA VAL A 44 8.97 9.29 6.19
C VAL A 44 10.02 9.08 5.12
N LYS A 45 11.08 8.35 5.46
CA LYS A 45 12.05 7.85 4.49
C LYS A 45 11.52 6.54 3.93
N VAL A 46 11.49 6.45 2.61
CA VAL A 46 11.05 5.27 1.88
C VAL A 46 12.23 4.80 1.04
N VAL A 47 12.61 3.54 1.20
CA VAL A 47 13.60 2.87 0.35
C VAL A 47 12.86 1.85 -0.50
N THR A 48 12.78 2.14 -1.79
CA THR A 48 12.14 1.30 -2.80
C THR A 48 13.19 0.38 -3.40
N GLY A 49 12.81 -0.87 -3.65
CA GLY A 49 13.55 -1.78 -4.52
C GLY A 49 13.14 -1.64 -6.00
N PRO A 50 13.40 -2.67 -6.81
CA PRO A 50 12.99 -2.70 -8.21
C PRO A 50 11.47 -2.63 -8.35
N LEU A 51 10.97 -1.77 -9.24
CA LEU A 51 9.54 -1.67 -9.59
C LEU A 51 9.32 -2.18 -11.02
N PRO A 52 8.13 -2.70 -11.35
CA PRO A 52 7.80 -3.03 -12.74
C PRO A 52 8.01 -1.83 -13.67
N PHE A 53 8.35 -2.09 -14.93
CA PHE A 53 8.61 -1.03 -15.91
C PHE A 53 7.43 -0.06 -16.02
N GLY A 54 7.71 1.24 -15.93
CA GLY A 54 6.70 2.30 -15.97
C GLY A 54 5.82 2.40 -14.72
N ALA A 55 6.03 1.55 -13.71
CA ALA A 55 5.28 1.62 -12.45
C ALA A 55 5.83 2.71 -11.52
N ARG A 56 4.95 3.19 -10.65
CA ARG A 56 5.28 4.07 -9.53
C ARG A 56 4.81 3.49 -8.22
N LEU A 57 5.62 3.65 -7.19
CA LEU A 57 5.22 3.47 -5.81
C LEU A 57 4.47 4.74 -5.36
N VAL A 58 3.30 4.59 -4.76
CA VAL A 58 2.52 5.70 -4.18
C VAL A 58 2.32 5.44 -2.71
N VAL A 59 2.64 6.44 -1.88
CA VAL A 59 2.50 6.36 -0.43
C VAL A 59 1.36 7.26 0.00
N LYS A 60 0.40 6.66 0.72
CA LYS A 60 -0.81 7.34 1.21
C LYS A 60 -0.93 7.20 2.72
N THR A 61 -1.59 8.15 3.36
CA THR A 61 -1.99 8.04 4.77
C THR A 61 -3.14 7.05 4.93
N GLU A 62 -3.50 6.73 6.18
CA GLU A 62 -4.70 5.95 6.51
C GLU A 62 -5.98 6.57 5.92
N GLN A 63 -6.04 7.90 5.89
CA GLN A 63 -7.15 8.69 5.33
C GLN A 63 -7.16 8.72 3.80
N GLY A 64 -6.11 8.21 3.15
CA GLY A 64 -5.98 8.15 1.69
C GLY A 64 -5.25 9.34 1.06
N ASP A 65 -4.74 10.28 1.86
CA ASP A 65 -3.98 11.43 1.36
C ASP A 65 -2.64 10.97 0.79
N VAL A 66 -2.30 11.37 -0.43
CA VAL A 66 -0.99 11.05 -1.04
C VAL A 66 0.09 11.92 -0.39
N ILE A 67 1.07 11.29 0.25
CA ILE A 67 2.23 11.99 0.83
C ILE A 67 3.42 12.02 -0.13
N GLY A 68 3.46 11.12 -1.11
CA GLY A 68 4.56 11.03 -2.05
C GLY A 68 4.44 9.88 -3.03
N SER A 69 5.30 9.92 -4.05
CA SER A 69 5.43 8.85 -5.04
C SER A 69 6.88 8.70 -5.50
N ILE A 70 7.28 7.48 -5.80
CA ILE A 70 8.63 7.14 -6.28
C ILE A 70 8.47 6.41 -7.61
N MET A 71 9.17 6.88 -8.63
CA MET A 71 9.24 6.22 -9.93
C MET A 71 10.70 5.86 -10.24
N THR A 72 10.92 4.67 -10.75
CA THR A 72 12.21 4.21 -11.26
C THR A 72 12.20 4.31 -12.78
N TYR A 73 13.26 4.88 -13.36
CA TYR A 73 13.42 5.00 -14.81
C TYR A 73 14.33 3.87 -15.31
N GLY A 74 14.02 3.29 -16.47
CA GLY A 74 14.84 2.24 -17.10
C GLY A 74 14.41 0.82 -16.77
N VAL A 75 15.22 -0.15 -17.21
CA VAL A 75 15.03 -1.57 -16.87
C VAL A 75 15.60 -1.80 -15.46
N PRO A 76 14.78 -2.21 -14.48
CA PRO A 76 15.23 -2.37 -13.10
C PRO A 76 16.28 -3.50 -13.00
N GLY A 77 17.43 -3.19 -12.42
CA GLY A 77 18.39 -4.19 -11.94
C GLY A 77 17.91 -4.81 -10.61
N PRO A 78 18.33 -6.04 -10.28
CA PRO A 78 17.89 -6.73 -9.05
C PRO A 78 18.32 -6.03 -7.75
N ASN A 79 19.36 -5.19 -7.81
CA ASN A 79 19.89 -4.44 -6.67
C ASN A 79 19.53 -2.94 -6.72
N ASP A 80 18.71 -2.53 -7.68
CA ASP A 80 18.33 -1.12 -7.82
C ASP A 80 17.50 -0.71 -6.61
N THR A 81 17.99 0.33 -5.93
CA THR A 81 17.28 0.93 -4.81
C THR A 81 17.19 2.43 -4.99
N ARG A 82 16.08 2.99 -4.55
CA ARG A 82 15.85 4.44 -4.54
C ARG A 82 15.31 4.86 -3.19
N SER A 83 15.94 5.86 -2.60
CA SER A 83 15.50 6.44 -1.33
C SER A 83 14.92 7.82 -1.58
N GLU A 84 13.73 8.07 -1.05
CA GLU A 84 13.11 9.40 -1.04
C GLU A 84 12.57 9.68 0.37
N THR A 85 12.48 10.95 0.74
CA THR A 85 11.94 11.38 2.04
C THR A 85 10.74 12.28 1.83
N PHE A 86 9.58 11.86 2.34
CA PHE A 86 8.33 12.57 2.19
C PHE A 86 7.92 13.31 3.46
N PRO A 87 7.42 14.56 3.34
CA PRO A 87 6.81 15.22 4.48
C PRO A 87 5.48 14.55 4.83
N VAL A 88 5.23 14.39 6.12
CA VAL A 88 3.95 13.91 6.65
C VAL A 88 3.43 14.94 7.65
N GLN A 89 2.12 15.19 7.62
CA GLN A 89 1.50 16.09 8.58
C GLN A 89 1.47 15.44 9.96
N SER A 90 1.88 16.19 10.99
CA SER A 90 1.96 15.70 12.37
C SER A 90 0.65 15.10 12.88
N ARG A 91 -0.50 15.60 12.41
CA ARG A 91 -1.83 15.07 12.77
C ARG A 91 -2.07 13.61 12.37
N ASN A 92 -1.26 13.07 11.45
CA ASN A 92 -1.35 11.68 11.00
C ASN A 92 -0.56 10.72 11.90
N VAL A 93 0.20 11.26 12.87
CA VAL A 93 0.87 10.48 13.92
C VAL A 93 0.00 10.56 15.17
N VAL A 94 -0.59 9.43 15.57
CA VAL A 94 -1.48 9.35 16.74
C VAL A 94 -0.94 8.29 17.68
N ASN A 95 -0.69 8.66 18.94
CA ASN A 95 -0.10 7.75 19.94
C ASN A 95 1.19 7.09 19.42
N LYS A 96 2.08 7.90 18.82
CA LYS A 96 3.33 7.49 18.18
C LYS A 96 3.17 6.57 16.96
N ARG A 97 1.95 6.31 16.49
CA ARG A 97 1.69 5.43 15.34
C ARG A 97 1.39 6.25 14.10
N LEU A 98 2.06 5.92 13.01
CA LEU A 98 1.78 6.42 11.67
C LEU A 98 1.36 5.24 10.80
N ARG A 99 0.16 5.33 10.22
CA ARG A 99 -0.39 4.28 9.35
C ARG A 99 -0.37 4.75 7.90
N LEU A 100 0.25 3.94 7.05
CA LEU A 100 0.47 4.23 5.63
C LEU A 100 -0.03 3.10 4.75
N GLN A 101 -0.62 3.45 3.62
CA GLN A 101 -0.86 2.54 2.52
C GLN A 101 0.25 2.75 1.48
N VAL A 102 0.97 1.68 1.15
CA VAL A 102 1.99 1.72 0.11
C VAL A 102 1.52 0.88 -1.06
N LEU A 103 1.36 1.53 -2.20
CA LEU A 103 0.72 0.98 -3.38
C LEU A 103 1.68 1.03 -4.57
N VAL A 104 1.51 0.10 -5.50
CA VAL A 104 2.13 0.15 -6.83
C VAL A 104 1.03 0.42 -7.85
N GLU A 105 1.26 1.46 -8.65
CA GLU A 105 0.42 1.83 -9.78
C GLU A 105 1.26 1.65 -11.05
N ALA A 106 0.79 0.83 -11.98
CA ALA A 106 1.47 0.57 -13.25
C ALA A 106 0.51 0.79 -14.44
N PRO A 107 1.01 1.25 -15.59
CA PRO A 107 0.21 1.43 -16.79
C PRO A 107 -0.49 0.13 -17.20
N GLY A 108 -1.80 0.18 -17.42
CA GLY A 108 -2.58 -0.99 -17.87
C GLY A 108 -2.80 -2.08 -16.81
N ALA A 109 -2.34 -1.90 -15.57
CA ALA A 109 -2.52 -2.84 -14.48
C ALA A 109 -3.36 -2.24 -13.34
N MET A 110 -4.03 -3.10 -12.58
CA MET A 110 -4.75 -2.67 -11.38
C MET A 110 -3.79 -2.22 -10.29
N THR A 111 -4.13 -1.14 -9.58
CA THR A 111 -3.42 -0.71 -8.39
C THR A 111 -3.45 -1.80 -7.34
N ARG A 112 -2.29 -2.13 -6.77
CA ARG A 112 -2.15 -3.14 -5.72
C ARG A 112 -1.25 -2.65 -4.60
N SER A 113 -1.27 -3.33 -3.46
CA SER A 113 -0.25 -3.13 -2.43
C SER A 113 1.14 -3.52 -2.95
N ALA A 114 2.14 -2.77 -2.49
CA ALA A 114 3.53 -3.08 -2.78
C ALA A 114 3.99 -4.35 -2.04
N THR A 115 4.90 -5.09 -2.66
CA THR A 115 5.48 -6.31 -2.10
C THR A 115 6.68 -5.99 -1.20
N PRO A 116 7.16 -6.96 -0.39
CA PRO A 116 8.37 -6.78 0.42
C PRO A 116 9.66 -6.53 -0.39
N ASP A 117 9.72 -6.94 -1.66
CA ASP A 117 10.88 -6.63 -2.52
C ASP A 117 10.84 -5.22 -3.08
N GLU A 118 9.63 -4.69 -3.30
CA GLU A 118 9.40 -3.33 -3.77
C GLU A 118 9.59 -2.29 -2.65
N ILE A 119 9.37 -2.66 -1.39
CA ILE A 119 9.65 -1.83 -0.21
C ILE A 119 10.80 -2.44 0.60
N ARG A 120 12.02 -1.93 0.40
CA ARG A 120 13.20 -2.37 1.15
C ARG A 120 13.32 -1.71 2.52
N GLY A 121 12.70 -0.55 2.73
CA GLY A 121 12.75 0.15 4.01
C GLY A 121 11.71 1.25 4.15
N LEU A 122 11.22 1.43 5.38
CA LEU A 122 10.31 2.51 5.77
C LEU A 122 10.67 2.97 7.17
N ASP A 123 11.08 4.23 7.29
CA ASP A 123 11.44 4.84 8.57
C ASP A 123 10.67 6.14 8.77
N VAL A 124 10.15 6.34 9.98
CA VAL A 124 9.54 7.61 10.39
C VAL A 124 10.51 8.37 11.28
N MET A 125 10.68 9.66 11.00
CA MET A 125 11.56 10.55 11.76
C MET A 125 10.84 11.83 12.13
N ILE A 126 11.22 12.38 13.29
CA ILE A 126 10.75 13.67 13.77
C ILE A 126 11.94 14.61 13.75
N VAL A 127 11.81 15.72 13.03
CA VAL A 127 12.88 16.72 12.88
C VAL A 127 12.37 18.09 13.30
N PRO A 128 13.22 18.98 13.84
CA PRO A 128 12.85 20.36 14.06
C PRO A 128 12.43 21.03 12.74
N ARG A 129 11.43 21.90 12.77
CA ARG A 129 11.19 22.83 11.65
C ARG A 129 12.25 23.93 11.75
N THR A 130 13.13 24.00 10.75
CA THR A 130 14.02 25.15 10.62
C THR A 130 13.15 26.39 10.34
N PRO A 131 13.29 27.48 11.10
CA PRO A 131 12.58 28.73 10.86
C PRO A 131 12.99 29.40 9.54
#